data_AF-A0A938SRJ6-F1
#
_entry.id   AF-A0A938SRJ6-F1
#
_cell.length_a   1.000
_cell.length_b   1.000
_cell.length_c   1.000
_cell.angle_alpha   90.00
_cell.angle_beta   90.00
_cell.angle_gamma   90.00
#
_symmetry.space_group_name_H-M   'P 1'
#
loop_
_entity.id
_entity.type
_entity.pdbx_description
1 polymer ?
#
loop_
_entity_poly.entity_id
_entity_poly.type
_entity_poly.pdbx_seq_one_letter_code
_entity_poly.pdbx_strand_id
1 'polypeptide(L)'
;MSKKKRQPTPERPGPIRWEFGPEIPTHDFFEEQDLDDIFDVDEAVANFIFDMEHRSFLAWEAVVCHEQGVPLTRQQRAALSELINFGDPDDEQILYIDEIPRTTEPWYEIFRKIVSRLLVQPFRTLDAYTEAQHDGWRNLVHCLNKHGDGLSLPQGATSPVQVIPADLRHRLDLQDCFSELSGLGQFVGSTLESEDEQYCVDDFINILRTRKEAVEFLDL
;
A
#
# COMPACT_ATOMS: atom_id res chain seq x y z
N MET A 1 11.88 33.57 48.78
CA MET A 1 11.13 33.59 47.51
C MET A 1 11.54 32.37 46.69
N SER A 2 10.72 31.32 46.67
CA SER A 2 11.01 30.08 45.94
C SER A 2 10.89 30.29 44.44
N LYS A 3 11.96 29.98 43.70
CA LYS A 3 11.97 29.90 42.24
C LYS A 3 11.03 28.76 41.81
N LYS A 4 9.89 29.09 41.21
CA LYS A 4 9.05 28.11 40.49
C LYS A 4 9.90 27.52 39.36
N LYS A 5 10.27 26.25 39.47
CA LYS A 5 10.79 25.46 38.33
C LYS A 5 9.70 25.48 37.25
N ARG A 6 10.03 25.97 36.05
CA ARG A 6 9.19 25.80 34.88
C ARG A 6 9.07 24.30 34.63
N GLN A 7 7.84 23.78 34.66
CA GLN A 7 7.58 22.45 34.15
C GLN A 7 7.97 22.42 32.67
N PRO A 8 8.64 21.35 32.20
CA PRO A 8 8.87 21.17 30.77
C PRO A 8 7.50 21.16 30.08
N THR A 9 7.38 21.99 29.05
CA THR A 9 6.25 21.93 28.13
C THR A 9 6.26 20.52 27.54
N PRO A 10 5.15 19.76 27.56
CA PRO A 10 5.12 18.46 26.91
C PRO A 10 5.50 18.69 25.45
N GLU A 11 6.61 18.09 25.02
CA GLU A 11 7.00 18.06 23.63
C GLU A 11 5.80 17.51 22.85
N ARG A 12 5.40 18.23 21.80
CA ARG A 12 4.39 17.68 20.89
C ARG A 12 4.92 16.32 20.44
N PRO A 13 4.12 15.25 20.54
CA PRO A 13 4.58 13.94 20.09
C PRO A 13 5.03 14.07 18.64
N GLY A 14 6.28 13.66 18.40
CA GLY A 14 6.88 13.67 17.08
C GLY A 14 6.18 12.67 16.15
N PRO A 15 6.52 12.67 14.85
CA PRO A 15 6.08 11.60 13.96
C PRO A 15 6.58 10.24 14.47
N ILE A 16 5.83 9.19 14.16
CA ILE A 16 6.25 7.79 14.42
C ILE A 16 7.64 7.57 13.83
N ARG A 17 8.52 6.92 14.58
CA ARG A 17 9.85 6.52 14.12
C ARG A 17 9.87 5.02 13.85
N TRP A 18 10.07 4.62 12.60
CA TRP A 18 10.12 3.21 12.24
C TRP A 18 11.56 2.67 12.27
N GLU A 19 12.20 2.79 13.43
CA GLU A 19 13.58 2.36 13.67
C GLU A 19 13.60 1.55 14.97
N PHE A 20 14.22 0.37 14.93
CA PHE A 20 14.23 -0.56 16.05
C PHE A 20 15.64 -1.01 16.38
N GLY A 21 15.91 -1.22 17.68
CA GLY A 21 17.18 -1.77 18.14
C GLY A 21 17.34 -3.25 17.78
N PRO A 22 18.56 -3.81 17.84
CA PRO A 22 18.83 -5.21 17.48
C PRO A 22 18.10 -6.24 18.35
N GLU A 23 17.59 -5.83 19.51
CA GLU A 23 16.78 -6.63 20.41
C GLU A 23 15.33 -6.82 19.95
N ILE A 24 14.85 -6.00 19.02
CA ILE A 24 13.48 -6.05 18.52
C ILE A 24 13.44 -6.85 17.24
N PRO A 25 12.73 -8.00 17.20
CA PRO A 25 12.61 -8.78 15.98
C PRO A 25 11.82 -7.97 14.95
N THR A 26 12.33 -7.99 13.73
CA THR A 26 11.66 -7.46 12.55
C THR A 26 11.75 -8.49 11.43
N HIS A 27 10.82 -8.45 10.49
CA HIS A 27 10.94 -9.20 9.24
C HIS A 27 10.96 -8.25 8.05
N ASP A 28 11.70 -8.63 7.00
CA ASP A 28 11.62 -7.94 5.72
C ASP A 28 10.36 -8.44 5.00
N PHE A 29 9.49 -7.53 4.59
CA PHE A 29 8.26 -7.86 3.89
C PHE A 29 8.54 -8.60 2.57
N PHE A 30 9.70 -8.35 1.96
CA PHE A 30 10.12 -8.95 0.69
C PHE A 30 11.20 -10.02 0.88
N GLU A 31 11.37 -10.61 2.08
CA GLU A 31 12.47 -11.55 2.37
C GLU A 31 12.56 -12.71 1.35
N GLU A 32 11.41 -13.16 0.84
CA GLU A 32 11.31 -14.27 -0.12
C GLU A 32 11.00 -13.81 -1.57
N GLN A 33 10.98 -12.50 -1.84
CA GLN A 33 10.55 -11.93 -3.14
C GLN A 33 11.61 -11.03 -3.78
N ASP A 34 11.92 -11.27 -5.05
CA ASP A 34 12.69 -10.37 -5.90
C ASP A 34 11.75 -9.47 -6.72
N LEU A 35 11.64 -8.19 -6.34
CA LEU A 35 10.78 -7.23 -7.05
C LEU A 35 11.23 -6.88 -8.49
N ASP A 36 12.33 -7.46 -8.98
CA ASP A 36 12.68 -7.45 -10.40
C ASP A 36 12.08 -8.66 -11.18
N ASP A 37 11.54 -9.68 -10.50
CA ASP A 37 10.72 -10.75 -11.06
C ASP A 37 9.22 -10.37 -11.03
N ILE A 38 8.55 -10.52 -12.16
CA ILE A 38 7.13 -10.16 -12.32
C ILE A 38 6.19 -11.06 -11.49
N PHE A 39 6.56 -12.31 -11.24
CA PHE A 39 5.74 -13.23 -10.44
C PHE A 39 5.84 -12.90 -8.95
N ASP A 40 7.01 -12.46 -8.50
CA ASP A 40 7.23 -12.01 -7.12
C ASP A 40 6.53 -10.67 -6.87
N VAL A 41 6.36 -9.82 -7.89
CA VAL A 41 5.53 -8.61 -7.81
C VAL A 41 4.05 -8.96 -7.61
N ASP A 42 3.51 -9.97 -8.32
CA ASP A 42 2.15 -10.46 -8.10
C ASP A 42 1.95 -10.94 -6.65
N GLU A 43 2.89 -11.73 -6.16
CA GLU A 43 2.86 -12.22 -4.77
C GLU A 43 2.96 -11.09 -3.76
N ALA A 44 3.85 -10.12 -3.98
CA ALA A 44 3.98 -8.94 -3.12
C ALA A 44 2.69 -8.10 -3.07
N VAL A 45 1.99 -7.93 -4.20
CA VAL A 45 0.68 -7.27 -4.25
C VAL A 45 -0.34 -8.05 -3.43
N ALA A 46 -0.42 -9.36 -3.61
CA ALA A 46 -1.36 -10.23 -2.89
C ALA A 46 -1.11 -10.19 -1.37
N ASN A 47 0.15 -10.31 -0.95
CA ASN A 47 0.55 -10.25 0.46
C ASN A 47 0.23 -8.88 1.08
N PHE A 48 0.47 -7.80 0.34
CA PHE A 48 0.18 -6.45 0.86
C PHE A 48 -1.32 -6.25 1.06
N ILE A 49 -2.14 -6.70 0.10
CA ILE A 49 -3.60 -6.67 0.22
C ILE A 49 -4.04 -7.53 1.41
N PHE A 50 -3.49 -8.74 1.56
CA PHE A 50 -3.79 -9.62 2.67
C PHE A 50 -3.53 -8.96 4.02
N ASP A 51 -2.35 -8.34 4.22
CA ASP A 51 -2.00 -7.67 5.48
C ASP A 51 -2.83 -6.42 5.77
N MET A 52 -3.24 -5.68 4.74
CA MET A 52 -4.19 -4.58 4.88
C MET A 52 -5.58 -5.09 5.30
N GLU A 53 -6.07 -6.17 4.68
CA GLU A 53 -7.38 -6.75 4.97
C GLU A 53 -7.46 -7.32 6.39
N HIS A 54 -6.39 -7.99 6.83
CA HIS A 54 -6.25 -8.54 8.19
C HIS A 54 -5.82 -7.51 9.23
N ARG A 55 -5.66 -6.24 8.82
CA ARG A 55 -5.25 -5.13 9.68
C ARG A 55 -3.88 -5.33 10.35
N SER A 56 -3.03 -6.17 9.79
CA SER A 56 -1.66 -6.43 10.29
C SER A 56 -0.87 -5.13 10.45
N PHE A 57 -0.87 -4.29 9.41
CA PHE A 57 -0.21 -2.98 9.45
C PHE A 57 -0.78 -2.07 10.54
N LEU A 58 -2.10 -2.03 10.70
CA LEU A 58 -2.76 -1.17 11.70
C LEU A 58 -2.45 -1.62 13.13
N ALA A 59 -2.45 -2.94 13.37
CA ALA A 59 -2.12 -3.52 14.67
C ALA A 59 -0.67 -3.20 15.05
N TRP A 60 0.27 -3.43 14.12
CA TRP A 60 1.68 -3.13 14.35
C TRP A 60 1.93 -1.64 14.56
N GLU A 61 1.33 -0.78 13.75
CA GLU A 61 1.47 0.66 13.93
C GLU A 61 0.89 1.14 15.27
N ALA A 62 -0.21 0.53 15.74
CA ALA A 62 -0.76 0.81 17.06
C ALA A 62 0.20 0.43 18.20
N VAL A 63 0.88 -0.72 18.10
CA VAL A 63 1.93 -1.14 19.05
C VAL A 63 3.08 -0.13 19.04
N VAL A 64 3.61 0.21 17.87
CA VAL A 64 4.74 1.15 17.74
C VAL A 64 4.38 2.54 18.28
N CYS A 65 3.17 3.04 18.00
CA CYS A 65 2.67 4.28 18.59
C CYS A 65 2.61 4.22 20.11
N HIS A 66 2.11 3.11 20.66
CA HIS A 66 1.99 2.93 22.10
C HIS A 66 3.36 2.91 22.78
N GLU A 67 4.31 2.12 22.27
CA GLU A 67 5.68 2.02 22.76
C GLU A 67 6.41 3.38 22.73
N GLN A 68 6.14 4.22 21.72
CA GLN A 68 6.76 5.54 21.57
C GLN A 68 6.00 6.67 22.27
N GLY A 69 4.87 6.39 22.92
CA GLY A 69 4.02 7.41 23.53
C GLY A 69 3.38 8.39 22.53
N VAL A 70 3.24 7.98 21.26
CA VAL A 70 2.55 8.75 20.22
C VAL A 70 1.04 8.57 20.38
N PRO A 71 0.22 9.64 20.26
CA PRO A 71 -1.23 9.54 20.36
C PRO A 71 -1.82 8.59 19.32
N LEU A 72 -2.53 7.57 19.82
CA LEU A 72 -3.25 6.61 18.99
C LEU A 72 -4.50 7.23 18.36
N THR A 73 -4.74 6.91 17.08
CA THR A 73 -6.05 7.08 16.44
C THR A 73 -7.11 6.20 17.12
N ARG A 74 -8.39 6.43 16.80
CA ARG A 74 -9.48 5.60 17.34
C ARG A 74 -9.34 4.14 16.90
N GLN A 75 -8.97 3.93 15.64
CA GLN A 75 -8.81 2.64 14.99
C GLN A 75 -7.61 1.89 15.56
N GLN A 76 -6.46 2.56 15.71
CA GLN A 76 -5.28 1.99 16.37
C GLN A 76 -5.57 1.59 17.82
N ARG A 77 -6.30 2.42 18.57
CA ARG A 77 -6.67 2.09 19.95
C ARG A 77 -7.59 0.86 20.03
N ALA A 78 -8.50 0.72 19.06
CA ALA A 78 -9.35 -0.47 18.96
C ALA A 78 -8.52 -1.71 18.64
N ALA A 79 -7.65 -1.65 17.62
CA ALA A 79 -6.76 -2.74 17.25
C ALA A 79 -5.88 -3.19 18.43
N LEU A 80 -5.25 -2.24 19.12
CA LEU A 80 -4.43 -2.54 20.31
C LEU A 80 -5.22 -3.21 21.43
N SER A 81 -6.48 -2.81 21.65
CA SER A 81 -7.33 -3.39 22.69
C SER A 81 -7.84 -4.80 22.37
N GLU A 82 -7.80 -5.20 21.10
CA GLU A 82 -8.19 -6.53 20.65
C GLU A 82 -7.05 -7.56 20.81
N LEU A 83 -5.81 -7.10 21.00
CA LEU A 83 -4.66 -7.98 21.22
C LEU A 83 -4.76 -8.69 22.57
N ILE A 84 -4.55 -10.00 22.55
CA ILE A 84 -4.50 -10.85 23.75
C ILE A 84 -3.03 -11.19 24.01
N ASN A 85 -2.50 -10.72 25.14
CA ASN A 85 -1.15 -11.09 25.56
C ASN A 85 -1.17 -12.45 26.30
N PHE A 86 -0.47 -13.43 25.75
CA PHE A 86 -0.27 -14.76 26.36
C PHE A 86 1.08 -14.89 27.09
N GLY A 87 1.92 -13.85 27.07
CA GLY A 87 3.23 -13.79 27.75
C GLY A 87 3.12 -13.49 29.24
N ASP A 88 4.28 -13.25 29.88
CA ASP A 88 4.30 -12.84 31.28
C ASP A 88 3.64 -11.45 31.39
N PRO A 89 2.73 -11.20 32.34
CA PRO A 89 2.20 -9.86 32.58
C PRO A 89 3.27 -8.81 32.88
N ASP A 90 4.49 -9.21 33.27
CA ASP A 90 5.64 -8.32 33.44
C ASP A 90 6.35 -7.97 32.10
N ASP A 91 6.04 -8.65 31.00
CA ASP A 91 6.54 -8.32 29.66
C ASP A 91 5.75 -7.12 29.09
N GLU A 92 6.32 -5.93 29.24
CA GLU A 92 5.73 -4.68 28.74
C GLU A 92 5.78 -4.55 27.21
N GLN A 93 6.57 -5.39 26.51
CA GLN A 93 6.86 -5.23 25.09
C GLN A 93 6.24 -6.33 24.21
N ILE A 94 5.49 -5.93 23.19
CA ILE A 94 4.85 -6.84 22.23
C ILE A 94 5.83 -7.13 21.10
N LEU A 95 6.47 -8.31 21.12
CA LEU A 95 7.46 -8.68 20.10
C LEU A 95 6.85 -9.33 18.86
N TYR A 96 5.71 -10.02 19.02
CA TYR A 96 5.01 -10.75 17.95
C TYR A 96 3.50 -10.53 18.05
N ILE A 97 2.84 -10.51 16.90
CA ILE A 97 1.38 -10.57 16.74
C ILE A 97 1.15 -11.75 15.82
N ASP A 98 0.42 -12.76 16.32
CA ASP A 98 0.17 -14.01 15.58
C ASP A 98 1.46 -14.66 15.04
N GLU A 99 2.50 -14.72 15.90
CA GLU A 99 3.83 -15.28 15.61
C GLU A 99 4.67 -14.52 14.56
N ILE A 100 4.12 -13.46 13.96
CA ILE A 100 4.82 -12.63 12.98
C ILE A 100 5.39 -11.42 13.72
N PRO A 101 6.67 -11.01 13.52
CA PRO A 101 7.19 -9.78 14.09
C PRO A 101 6.75 -8.55 13.26
N ARG A 102 7.01 -7.34 13.74
CA ARG A 102 6.77 -6.11 12.95
C ARG A 102 7.63 -6.07 11.68
N THR A 103 7.17 -5.40 10.64
CA THR A 103 7.94 -5.18 9.42
C THR A 103 9.14 -4.25 9.67
N THR A 104 10.24 -4.44 8.94
CA THR A 104 11.41 -3.55 8.94
C THR A 104 11.07 -2.14 8.47
N GLU A 105 10.04 -1.99 7.64
CA GLU A 105 9.59 -0.73 7.04
C GLU A 105 8.10 -0.49 7.31
N PRO A 106 7.66 0.77 7.37
CA PRO A 106 6.24 1.07 7.50
C PRO A 106 5.50 0.74 6.20
N TRP A 107 4.17 0.53 6.32
CA TRP A 107 3.30 0.15 5.21
C TRP A 107 3.48 1.01 3.95
N TYR A 108 3.72 2.32 4.10
CA TYR A 108 3.82 3.25 2.97
C TYR A 108 5.13 3.12 2.19
N GLU A 109 6.23 2.66 2.81
CA GLU A 109 7.47 2.40 2.06
C GLU A 109 7.37 1.06 1.32
N ILE A 110 6.77 0.04 1.94
CA ILE A 110 6.44 -1.24 1.30
C ILE A 110 5.55 -0.98 0.08
N PHE A 111 4.47 -0.22 0.26
CA PHE A 111 3.55 0.15 -0.81
C PHE A 111 4.24 0.90 -1.96
N ARG A 112 5.14 1.85 -1.67
CA ARG A 112 5.92 2.56 -2.69
C ARG A 112 6.79 1.61 -3.51
N LYS A 113 7.47 0.67 -2.86
CA LYS A 113 8.32 -0.32 -3.53
C LYS A 113 7.50 -1.17 -4.50
N ILE A 114 6.37 -1.71 -4.06
CA ILE A 114 5.44 -2.49 -4.91
C ILE A 114 4.97 -1.65 -6.10
N VAL A 115 4.39 -0.47 -5.84
CA VAL A 115 3.77 0.37 -6.88
C VAL A 115 4.78 0.83 -7.93
N SER A 116 6.05 1.04 -7.55
CA SER A 116 7.11 1.40 -8.49
C SER A 116 7.39 0.35 -9.56
N ARG A 117 6.96 -0.90 -9.34
CA ARG A 117 7.15 -2.04 -10.26
C ARG A 117 5.93 -2.36 -11.12
N LEU A 118 4.78 -1.73 -10.86
CA LEU A 118 3.53 -2.02 -11.58
C LEU A 118 3.46 -1.37 -12.96
N LEU A 119 4.16 -0.27 -13.17
CA LEU A 119 4.06 0.49 -14.41
C LEU A 119 4.79 -0.23 -15.55
N VAL A 120 4.06 -0.56 -16.60
CA VAL A 120 4.56 -1.13 -17.85
C VAL A 120 4.67 -0.02 -18.88
N GLN A 121 5.89 0.24 -19.38
CA GLN A 121 6.10 1.25 -20.41
C GLN A 121 7.12 0.78 -21.46
N PRO A 122 6.74 0.64 -22.75
CA PRO A 122 5.39 0.85 -23.32
C PRO A 122 4.43 -0.31 -23.00
N PHE A 123 3.16 0.00 -22.76
CA PHE A 123 2.11 -1.00 -22.72
C PHE A 123 1.71 -1.40 -24.17
N ARG A 124 1.95 -2.66 -24.52
CA ARG A 124 1.59 -3.26 -25.80
C ARG A 124 0.43 -4.24 -25.62
N THR A 125 -0.65 -4.05 -26.36
CA THR A 125 -1.85 -4.90 -26.27
C THR A 125 -1.59 -6.36 -26.60
N LEU A 126 -0.57 -6.65 -27.42
CA LEU A 126 -0.22 -8.01 -27.83
C LEU A 126 0.65 -8.78 -26.82
N ASP A 127 1.19 -8.11 -25.80
CA ASP A 127 2.01 -8.77 -24.79
C ASP A 127 1.11 -9.40 -23.70
N ALA A 128 1.63 -10.41 -22.99
CA ALA A 128 0.96 -11.00 -21.85
C ALA A 128 1.47 -10.32 -20.58
N TYR A 129 0.54 -9.91 -19.71
CA TYR A 129 0.87 -9.28 -18.43
C TYR A 129 0.32 -10.09 -17.27
N THR A 130 0.94 -9.91 -16.12
CA THR A 130 0.51 -10.53 -14.87
C THR A 130 -0.71 -9.81 -14.28
N GLU A 131 -1.32 -10.40 -13.24
CA GLU A 131 -2.49 -9.77 -12.59
C GLU A 131 -2.11 -8.44 -11.93
N ALA A 132 -0.92 -8.31 -11.33
CA ALA A 132 -0.45 -7.06 -10.75
C ALA A 132 -0.26 -5.97 -11.81
N GLN A 133 0.21 -6.33 -13.00
CA GLN A 133 0.38 -5.38 -14.11
C GLN A 133 -0.97 -4.92 -14.68
N HIS A 134 -2.00 -5.77 -14.63
CA HIS A 134 -3.36 -5.45 -15.07
C HIS A 134 -4.17 -4.67 -14.05
N ASP A 135 -4.40 -5.28 -12.91
CA ASP A 135 -5.38 -4.82 -11.93
C ASP A 135 -4.73 -4.43 -10.60
N GLY A 136 -3.42 -4.66 -10.44
CA GLY A 136 -2.70 -4.43 -9.20
C GLY A 136 -2.88 -3.02 -8.66
N TRP A 137 -2.77 -1.99 -9.52
CA TRP A 137 -2.99 -0.60 -9.09
C TRP A 137 -4.42 -0.37 -8.57
N ARG A 138 -5.43 -0.79 -9.34
CA ARG A 138 -6.85 -0.64 -8.97
C ARG A 138 -7.16 -1.38 -7.67
N ASN A 139 -6.66 -2.61 -7.53
CA ASN A 139 -6.88 -3.46 -6.36
C ASN A 139 -6.22 -2.88 -5.11
N LEU A 140 -4.98 -2.38 -5.23
CA LEU A 140 -4.28 -1.71 -4.13
C LEU A 140 -4.98 -0.42 -3.70
N VAL A 141 -5.41 0.43 -4.65
CA VAL A 141 -6.17 1.65 -4.34
C VAL A 141 -7.49 1.31 -3.66
N HIS A 142 -8.21 0.30 -4.15
CA HIS A 142 -9.43 -0.18 -3.52
C HIS A 142 -9.18 -0.65 -2.08
N CYS A 143 -8.15 -1.48 -1.89
CA CYS A 143 -7.75 -2.00 -0.59
C CYS A 143 -7.40 -0.87 0.39
N LEU A 144 -6.57 0.10 -0.02
CA LEU A 144 -6.21 1.25 0.80
C LEU A 144 -7.41 2.12 1.17
N ASN A 145 -8.34 2.35 0.24
CA ASN A 145 -9.55 3.12 0.54
C ASN A 145 -10.47 2.42 1.56
N LYS A 146 -10.48 1.08 1.56
CA LYS A 146 -11.32 0.27 2.44
C LYS A 146 -10.68 -0.02 3.80
N HIS A 147 -9.36 -0.21 3.83
CA HIS A 147 -8.63 -0.73 4.98
C HIS A 147 -7.57 0.23 5.56
N GLY A 148 -7.22 1.30 4.84
CA GLY A 148 -6.15 2.22 5.27
C GLY A 148 -6.56 3.28 6.31
N ASP A 149 -7.82 3.31 6.73
CA ASP A 149 -8.28 4.27 7.74
C ASP A 149 -7.62 4.02 9.10
N GLY A 150 -7.10 5.09 9.71
CA GLY A 150 -6.41 5.04 11.00
C GLY A 150 -4.91 4.74 10.93
N LEU A 151 -4.38 4.36 9.76
CA LEU A 151 -2.93 4.31 9.52
C LEU A 151 -2.35 5.72 9.46
N SER A 152 -1.12 5.87 9.92
CA SER A 152 -0.41 7.13 9.86
C SER A 152 0.08 7.40 8.45
N LEU A 153 -0.05 8.67 8.05
CA LEU A 153 0.42 9.15 6.77
C LEU A 153 1.77 9.83 6.94
N PRO A 154 2.72 9.63 5.99
CA PRO A 154 3.95 10.40 5.98
C PRO A 154 3.66 11.89 5.76
N GLN A 155 4.61 12.74 6.15
CA GLN A 155 4.45 14.19 6.07
C GLN A 155 4.09 14.64 4.64
N GLY A 156 3.02 15.43 4.52
CA GLY A 156 2.55 15.99 3.25
C GLY A 156 1.50 15.14 2.53
N ALA A 157 1.27 13.89 2.94
CA ALA A 157 0.16 13.08 2.44
C ALA A 157 -1.12 13.34 3.24
N THR A 158 -2.23 13.54 2.54
CA THR A 158 -3.58 13.68 3.12
C THR A 158 -4.46 12.46 2.88
N SER A 159 -4.01 11.50 2.07
CA SER A 159 -4.65 10.20 1.88
C SER A 159 -3.60 9.10 1.68
N PRO A 160 -3.93 7.81 1.92
CA PRO A 160 -2.97 6.72 1.78
C PRO A 160 -2.37 6.63 0.37
N VAL A 161 -3.17 6.85 -0.66
CA VAL A 161 -2.72 6.81 -2.06
C VAL A 161 -1.71 7.93 -2.37
N GLN A 162 -1.73 9.04 -1.62
CA GLN A 162 -0.84 10.18 -1.87
C GLN A 162 0.63 9.93 -1.54
N VAL A 163 0.97 8.80 -0.92
CA VAL A 163 2.36 8.42 -0.68
C VAL A 163 3.10 8.08 -1.98
N ILE A 164 2.37 7.82 -3.07
CA ILE A 164 2.91 7.61 -4.42
C ILE A 164 2.96 8.94 -5.17
N PRO A 165 4.04 9.27 -5.91
CA PRO A 165 4.12 10.49 -6.70
C PRO A 165 2.98 10.63 -7.73
N ALA A 166 2.46 11.84 -7.93
CA ALA A 166 1.33 12.10 -8.82
C ALA A 166 1.53 11.59 -10.25
N ASP A 167 2.70 11.81 -10.84
CA ASP A 167 3.03 11.32 -12.19
C ASP A 167 2.85 9.79 -12.31
N LEU A 168 3.35 9.02 -11.34
CA LEU A 168 3.20 7.56 -11.33
C LEU A 168 1.74 7.14 -11.16
N ARG A 169 1.00 7.79 -10.25
CA ARG A 169 -0.44 7.50 -10.06
C ARG A 169 -1.24 7.71 -11.32
N HIS A 170 -1.07 8.85 -11.98
CA HIS A 170 -1.82 9.17 -13.20
C HIS A 170 -1.45 8.23 -14.35
N ARG A 171 -0.19 7.82 -14.47
CA ARG A 171 0.22 6.81 -15.46
C ARG A 171 -0.41 5.44 -15.19
N LEU A 172 -0.45 5.00 -13.92
CA LEU A 172 -1.08 3.75 -13.54
C LEU A 172 -2.61 3.80 -13.72
N ASP A 173 -3.25 4.95 -13.43
CA ASP A 173 -4.68 5.16 -13.72
C ASP A 173 -5.00 5.02 -15.21
N LEU A 174 -4.10 5.48 -16.09
CA LEU A 174 -4.25 5.30 -17.53
C LEU A 174 -3.92 3.87 -17.97
N GLN A 175 -2.88 3.23 -17.42
CA GLN A 175 -2.56 1.82 -17.70
C GLN A 175 -3.74 0.90 -17.40
N ASP A 176 -4.42 1.12 -16.26
CA ASP A 176 -5.63 0.42 -15.85
C ASP A 176 -6.78 0.49 -16.88
N CYS A 177 -6.79 1.51 -17.74
CA CYS A 177 -7.75 1.58 -18.85
C CYS A 177 -7.45 0.53 -19.93
N PHE A 178 -6.16 0.21 -20.16
CA PHE A 178 -5.72 -0.70 -21.22
C PHE A 178 -5.84 -2.18 -20.86
N SER A 179 -6.20 -2.53 -19.62
CA SER A 179 -6.34 -3.93 -19.19
C SER A 179 -7.32 -4.71 -20.08
N GLU A 180 -8.42 -4.09 -20.48
CA GLU A 180 -9.43 -4.70 -21.38
C GLU A 180 -8.91 -4.92 -22.82
N LEU A 181 -7.85 -4.22 -23.20
CA LEU A 181 -7.22 -4.34 -24.52
C LEU A 181 -6.03 -5.30 -24.50
N SER A 182 -5.69 -5.87 -23.35
CA SER A 182 -4.60 -6.82 -23.20
C SER A 182 -4.89 -8.15 -23.91
N GLY A 183 -3.85 -8.79 -24.42
CA GLY A 183 -3.97 -10.02 -25.20
C GLY A 183 -4.47 -9.82 -26.63
N LEU A 184 -5.01 -8.65 -26.99
CA LEU A 184 -5.45 -8.37 -28.35
C LEU A 184 -4.26 -8.45 -29.32
N GLY A 185 -4.38 -9.33 -30.29
CA GLY A 185 -3.37 -9.64 -31.30
C GLY A 185 -2.49 -10.85 -30.98
N GLN A 186 -2.66 -11.49 -29.82
CA GLN A 186 -1.91 -12.71 -29.47
C GLN A 186 -2.33 -13.93 -30.29
N PHE A 187 -3.62 -14.00 -30.64
CA PHE A 187 -4.19 -15.13 -31.36
C PHE A 187 -4.83 -14.66 -32.66
N VAL A 188 -4.80 -15.53 -33.68
CA VAL A 188 -5.47 -15.27 -34.96
C VAL A 188 -6.96 -15.07 -34.72
N GLY A 189 -7.47 -13.89 -35.04
CA GLY A 189 -8.88 -13.52 -34.87
C GLY A 189 -9.18 -12.65 -33.64
N SER A 190 -8.28 -12.58 -32.65
CA SER A 190 -8.40 -11.64 -31.52
C SER A 190 -7.82 -10.30 -31.92
N THR A 191 -8.60 -9.50 -32.64
CA THR A 191 -8.21 -8.18 -33.13
C THR A 191 -9.40 -7.23 -32.99
N LEU A 192 -9.14 -5.92 -33.00
CA LEU A 192 -10.18 -4.90 -32.97
C LEU A 192 -11.15 -4.94 -34.18
N GLU A 193 -10.81 -5.67 -35.24
CA GLU A 193 -11.71 -5.87 -36.39
C GLU A 193 -12.75 -6.97 -36.13
N SER A 194 -12.56 -7.79 -35.09
CA SER A 194 -13.52 -8.82 -34.70
C SER A 194 -14.71 -8.21 -33.99
N GLU A 195 -15.93 -8.56 -34.39
CA GLU A 195 -17.16 -8.15 -33.71
C GLU A 195 -17.16 -8.60 -32.24
N ASP A 196 -16.59 -9.78 -31.96
CA ASP A 196 -16.51 -10.34 -30.61
C ASP A 196 -15.59 -9.55 -29.68
N GLU A 197 -14.68 -8.72 -30.21
CA GLU A 197 -13.69 -7.95 -29.43
C GLU A 197 -14.07 -6.46 -29.34
N GLN A 198 -15.20 -6.03 -29.92
CA GLN A 198 -15.62 -4.63 -29.88
C GLN A 198 -15.95 -4.14 -28.46
N TYR A 199 -16.40 -5.05 -27.57
CA TYR A 199 -16.68 -4.70 -26.18
C TYR A 199 -15.43 -4.19 -25.44
N CYS A 200 -14.24 -4.71 -25.77
CA CYS A 200 -12.98 -4.26 -25.18
C CYS A 200 -12.72 -2.77 -25.43
N VAL A 201 -13.12 -2.26 -26.61
CA VAL A 201 -13.01 -0.83 -26.94
C VAL A 201 -14.00 -0.01 -26.14
N ASP A 202 -15.24 -0.48 -26.03
CA ASP A 202 -16.27 0.21 -25.26
C ASP A 202 -15.88 0.29 -23.77
N ASP A 203 -15.36 -0.80 -23.21
CA ASP A 203 -14.90 -0.85 -21.82
C ASP A 203 -13.66 0.02 -21.59
N PHE A 204 -12.67 -0.01 -22.51
CA PHE A 204 -11.55 0.94 -22.51
C PHE A 204 -12.05 2.40 -22.48
N ILE A 205 -12.97 2.78 -23.38
CA ILE A 205 -13.51 4.14 -23.45
C ILE A 205 -14.27 4.49 -22.17
N ASN A 206 -15.06 3.56 -21.64
CA ASN A 206 -15.83 3.78 -20.42
C ASN A 206 -14.93 4.01 -19.21
N ILE A 207 -13.87 3.22 -19.04
CA ILE A 207 -12.88 3.41 -17.96
C ILE A 207 -12.13 4.73 -18.18
N LEU A 208 -11.65 5.01 -19.39
CA LEU A 208 -10.90 6.24 -19.71
C LEU A 208 -11.71 7.52 -19.40
N ARG A 209 -13.02 7.52 -19.65
CA ARG A 209 -13.92 8.64 -19.30
C ARG A 209 -13.94 8.97 -17.80
N THR A 210 -13.59 8.01 -16.95
CA THR A 210 -13.48 8.21 -15.50
C THR A 210 -12.11 8.76 -15.07
N ARG A 211 -11.10 8.75 -15.95
CA ARG A 211 -9.71 9.15 -15.68
C ARG A 211 -9.34 10.55 -16.19
N LYS A 212 -10.29 11.48 -16.23
CA LYS A 212 -10.10 12.84 -16.79
C LYS A 212 -8.91 13.59 -16.16
N GLU A 213 -8.77 13.49 -14.84
CA GLU A 213 -7.66 14.14 -14.13
C GLU A 213 -6.30 13.63 -14.59
N ALA A 214 -6.16 12.33 -14.86
CA ALA A 214 -4.90 11.75 -15.35
C ALA A 214 -4.59 12.21 -16.79
N VAL A 215 -5.61 12.28 -17.66
CA VAL A 215 -5.48 12.81 -19.02
C VAL A 215 -5.06 14.28 -19.00
N GLU A 216 -5.73 15.11 -18.19
CA GLU A 216 -5.41 16.53 -18.03
C GLU A 216 -4.00 16.73 -17.44
N PHE A 217 -3.61 15.94 -16.45
CA PHE A 217 -2.28 16.04 -15.81
C PHE A 217 -1.15 15.70 -16.78
N LEU A 218 -1.35 14.71 -17.65
CA LEU A 218 -0.35 14.20 -18.59
C LEU A 218 -0.36 14.91 -19.95
N ASP A 219 -1.26 15.89 -20.15
CA ASP A 219 -1.41 16.68 -21.39
C ASP A 219 -1.68 15.80 -22.63
N LEU A 220 -2.66 14.89 -22.50
CA LEU A 220 -3.09 13.93 -23.54
C LEU A 220 -4.42 14.29 -24.22
#